data_AF-A0A8T4DTE5-F1
#
_entry.id   AF-A0A8T4DTE5-F1
#
_cell.length_a   1.000
_cell.length_b   1.000
_cell.length_c   1.000
_cell.angle_alpha   90.00
_cell.angle_beta   90.00
_cell.angle_gamma   90.00
#
_symmetry.space_group_name_H-M   'P 1'
#
loop_
_entity.id
_entity.type
_entity.pdbx_description
1 polymer ?
#
loop_
_entity_poly.entity_id
_entity_poly.type
_entity_poly.pdbx_seq_one_letter_code
_entity_poly.pdbx_strand_id
1 'polypeptide(L)'
;MTSEHIWVWLQTKGKIFKVISDPEKGIIEVINEKGEILIRKTNLSKRQVETVEKNFLFQIAKRLNGREQAQTSEKRDAFDPMIS
;
A
#
# COMPACT_ATOMS: atom_id res chain seq x y z
N MET A 1 -15.63 -21.62 -0.58
CA MET A 1 -14.77 -20.72 0.22
C MET A 1 -14.57 -19.46 -0.59
N THR A 2 -14.67 -18.28 0.01
CA THR A 2 -14.43 -17.00 -0.68
C THR A 2 -12.93 -16.76 -0.79
N SER A 3 -12.42 -16.65 -2.02
CA SER A 3 -11.01 -16.31 -2.31
C SER A 3 -10.76 -14.80 -2.30
N GLU A 4 -11.55 -14.07 -1.51
CA GLU A 4 -11.51 -12.62 -1.43
C GLU A 4 -10.35 -12.21 -0.53
N HIS A 5 -9.50 -11.32 -1.04
CA HIS A 5 -8.45 -10.67 -0.27
C HIS A 5 -8.83 -9.21 -0.07
N ILE A 6 -8.71 -8.74 1.17
CA ILE A 6 -9.06 -7.36 1.55
C ILE A 6 -7.83 -6.73 2.18
N TRP A 7 -7.44 -5.56 1.68
CA TRP A 7 -6.36 -4.79 2.30
C TRP A 7 -6.66 -3.30 2.35
N VAL A 8 -6.03 -2.64 3.32
CA VAL A 8 -6.14 -1.20 3.54
C VAL A 8 -4.91 -0.52 2.96
N TRP A 9 -5.14 0.45 2.09
CA TRP A 9 -4.10 1.29 1.52
C TRP A 9 -4.13 2.68 2.15
N LEU A 10 -3.08 2.97 2.91
CA LEU A 10 -2.87 4.27 3.54
C LEU A 10 -2.03 5.16 2.61
N GLN A 11 -2.61 6.27 2.13
CA GLN A 11 -1.86 7.29 1.41
C GLN A 11 -1.27 8.35 2.36
N THR A 12 -0.30 9.11 1.84
CA THR A 12 0.17 10.33 2.51
C THR A 12 -1.00 11.31 2.66
N LYS A 13 -1.06 12.02 3.80
CA LYS A 13 -2.17 12.91 4.21
C LYS A 13 -3.43 12.22 4.78
N GLY A 14 -3.29 10.98 5.26
CA GLY A 14 -4.32 10.35 6.12
C GLY A 14 -5.51 9.74 5.37
N LYS A 15 -5.51 9.73 4.03
CA LYS A 15 -6.56 9.07 3.25
C LYS A 15 -6.40 7.56 3.28
N ILE A 16 -7.49 6.86 3.55
CA ILE A 16 -7.61 5.41 3.64
C ILE A 16 -8.44 4.91 2.46
N PHE A 17 -7.89 3.95 1.71
CA PHE A 17 -8.63 3.23 0.67
C PHE A 17 -8.73 1.76 1.05
N LYS A 18 -9.91 1.17 0.91
CA LYS A 18 -10.10 -0.26 0.99
C LYS A 18 -9.95 -0.84 -0.40
N VAL A 19 -9.10 -1.84 -0.54
CA VAL A 19 -8.95 -2.57 -1.81
C VAL A 19 -9.44 -3.99 -1.56
N ILE A 20 -10.26 -4.47 -2.49
CA ILE A 20 -10.80 -5.82 -2.49
C ILE A 20 -10.37 -6.47 -3.79
N SER A 21 -9.80 -7.66 -3.73
CA SER A 21 -9.52 -8.47 -4.89
C SER A 21 -10.10 -9.88 -4.72
N ASP A 22 -10.47 -10.48 -5.85
CA ASP A 22 -10.90 -11.87 -5.89
C ASP A 22 -10.27 -12.50 -7.14
N PRO A 23 -9.16 -13.26 -6.99
CA PRO A 23 -8.48 -13.90 -8.11
C PRO A 23 -9.34 -14.92 -8.84
N GLU A 24 -10.26 -15.59 -8.14
CA GLU A 24 -11.15 -16.58 -8.74
C GLU A 24 -12.24 -15.92 -9.58
N LYS A 25 -12.71 -14.73 -9.16
CA LYS A 25 -13.68 -13.95 -9.94
C LYS A 25 -13.04 -12.99 -10.95
N GLY A 26 -11.73 -12.76 -10.86
CA GLY A 26 -11.04 -11.83 -11.76
C GLY A 26 -11.37 -10.37 -11.49
N ILE A 27 -11.55 -9.99 -10.22
CA ILE A 27 -12.02 -8.65 -9.82
C ILE A 27 -11.00 -7.95 -8.92
N ILE A 28 -10.85 -6.64 -9.11
CA ILE A 28 -10.17 -5.73 -8.19
C ILE A 28 -11.00 -4.45 -8.04
N GLU A 29 -11.26 -4.06 -6.80
CA GLU A 29 -12.03 -2.87 -6.44
C GLU A 29 -11.25 -1.99 -5.48
N VAL A 30 -11.35 -0.67 -5.66
CA VAL A 30 -10.81 0.33 -4.74
C VAL A 30 -11.94 1.21 -4.27
N ILE A 31 -12.12 1.25 -2.97
CA ILE A 31 -13.21 1.90 -2.27
C ILE A 31 -12.61 2.98 -1.37
N ASN A 32 -13.20 4.18 -1.35
CA ASN A 32 -12.76 5.25 -0.47
C ASN A 32 -13.41 5.14 0.93
N GLU A 33 -13.05 6.07 1.82
CA GLU A 33 -13.56 6.14 3.20
C GLU A 33 -15.07 6.31 3.30
N LYS A 34 -15.72 6.87 2.27
CA LYS A 34 -17.17 7.06 2.19
C LYS A 34 -17.90 5.81 1.69
N GLY A 35 -17.18 4.73 1.36
CA GLY A 35 -17.74 3.52 0.76
C GLY A 35 -17.97 3.62 -0.74
N GLU A 36 -17.49 4.68 -1.41
CA GLU A 36 -17.65 4.86 -2.85
C GLU A 36 -16.59 4.06 -3.60
N ILE A 37 -17.01 3.30 -4.61
CA ILE A 37 -16.11 2.57 -5.51
C ILE A 37 -15.48 3.57 -6.47
N LEU A 38 -14.19 3.81 -6.31
CA LEU A 38 -13.42 4.68 -7.19
C LEU A 38 -12.90 3.94 -8.43
N ILE A 39 -12.55 2.67 -8.24
CA ILE A 39 -12.03 1.82 -9.31
C ILE A 39 -12.69 0.46 -9.18
N ARG A 40 -13.18 -0.09 -10.30
CA ARG A 40 -13.59 -1.47 -10.44
C ARG A 40 -13.01 -2.02 -11.74
N LYS A 41 -12.24 -3.09 -11.63
CA LYS A 41 -11.72 -3.86 -12.77
C LYS A 41 -12.27 -5.27 -12.67
N THR A 42 -12.79 -5.78 -13.77
CA THR A 42 -13.38 -7.11 -13.91
C THR A 42 -12.78 -7.83 -15.11
N ASN A 43 -13.13 -9.10 -15.32
CA ASN A 43 -12.64 -9.93 -16.42
C ASN A 43 -11.10 -10.08 -16.45
N LEU A 44 -10.46 -9.99 -15.29
CA LEU A 44 -9.04 -10.28 -15.15
C LEU A 44 -8.86 -11.80 -15.04
N SER A 45 -7.80 -12.32 -15.63
CA SER A 45 -7.37 -13.67 -15.30
C SER A 45 -6.88 -13.73 -13.86
N LYS A 46 -6.98 -14.90 -13.23
CA LYS A 46 -6.42 -15.18 -11.90
C LYS A 46 -4.97 -14.69 -11.76
N ARG A 47 -4.13 -15.02 -12.75
CA ARG A 47 -2.72 -14.60 -12.79
C ARG A 47 -2.56 -13.08 -12.82
N GLN A 48 -3.43 -12.36 -13.55
CA GLN A 48 -3.39 -10.89 -13.56
C GLN A 48 -3.75 -10.31 -12.20
N VAL A 49 -4.78 -10.84 -11.54
CA VAL A 49 -5.15 -10.40 -10.19
C VAL A 49 -3.96 -10.60 -9.25
N GLU A 50 -3.44 -11.83 -9.13
CA GLU A 50 -2.28 -12.16 -8.28
C GLU A 50 -1.04 -11.30 -8.57
N THR A 51 -0.80 -10.98 -9.84
CA THR A 51 0.33 -10.11 -10.24
C THR A 51 0.13 -8.69 -9.71
N VAL A 52 -1.09 -8.16 -9.78
CA VAL A 52 -1.41 -6.83 -9.23
C VAL A 52 -1.25 -6.84 -7.71
N GLU A 53 -1.72 -7.87 -7.00
CA GLU A 53 -1.57 -7.97 -5.54
C GLU A 53 -0.09 -7.96 -5.13
N LYS A 54 0.73 -8.78 -5.80
CA LYS A 54 2.19 -8.87 -5.54
C LYS A 54 2.88 -7.53 -5.77
N ASN A 55 2.61 -6.88 -6.89
CA ASN A 55 3.19 -5.59 -7.22
C ASN A 55 2.80 -4.52 -6.20
N PHE A 56 1.54 -4.54 -5.74
CA PHE A 56 1.05 -3.58 -4.76
C PHE A 56 1.74 -3.74 -3.41
N LEU A 57 1.81 -4.97 -2.89
CA LEU A 57 2.51 -5.28 -1.64
C LEU A 57 3.99 -4.91 -1.71
N PHE A 58 4.66 -5.22 -2.83
CA PHE A 58 6.06 -4.86 -3.05
C PHE A 58 6.29 -3.35 -2.98
N GLN A 59 5.43 -2.55 -3.61
CA GLN A 59 5.54 -1.09 -3.58
C GLN A 59 5.31 -0.51 -2.18
N ILE A 60 4.38 -1.09 -1.40
CA ILE A 60 4.16 -0.70 0.00
C ILE A 60 5.39 -1.04 0.85
N ALA A 61 5.90 -2.27 0.76
CA ALA A 61 7.09 -2.70 1.49
C ALA A 61 8.30 -1.80 1.18
N LYS A 62 8.53 -1.47 -0.09
CA LYS A 62 9.60 -0.54 -0.50
C LYS A 62 9.44 0.85 0.12
N ARG A 63 8.22 1.39 0.21
CA ARG A 63 7.94 2.68 0.85
C ARG A 63 8.15 2.66 2.36
N LEU A 64 7.84 1.55 3.03
CA LEU A 64 8.10 1.39 4.46
C LEU A 64 9.60 1.34 4.74
N ASN A 65 10.35 0.53 4.00
CA ASN A 65 11.81 0.42 4.16
C ASN A 65 12.55 1.72 3.81
N GLY A 66 12.06 2.49 2.83
CA GLY A 66 12.64 3.80 2.50
C GLY A 66 12.42 4.88 3.58
N ARG A 67 11.38 4.74 4.41
CA ARG A 67 11.13 5.67 5.53
C ARG A 67 12.04 5.43 6.73
N GLU A 68 12.48 4.20 6.95
CA GLU A 68 13.46 3.90 8.01
C GLU A 68 14.80 4.60 7.77
N GLN A 69 15.23 4.73 6.51
CA GLN A 69 16.49 5.42 6.16
C GLN A 69 16.41 6.94 6.34
N ALA A 70 15.26 7.57 6.09
CA ALA A 70 15.10 9.02 6.27
C ALA A 70 15.00 9.43 7.76
N GLN A 71 14.47 8.55 8.63
CA GLN A 71 14.41 8.82 10.07
C GLN A 71 15.74 8.60 10.80
N THR A 72 16.69 7.86 10.21
CA THR A 72 18.02 7.67 10.81
C THR A 72 18.99 8.81 10.49
N SER A 73 18.76 9.59 9.43
CA SER A 73 19.59 10.75 9.09
C SER A 73 19.27 12.00 9.91
N GLU A 74 18.05 12.16 10.44
CA GLU A 74 17.69 13.35 11.25
C GLU A 74 18.06 13.25 12.74
N LYS A 75 18.61 12.11 13.19
CA LYS A 75 19.04 11.91 14.59
C LYS A 75 20.55 12.01 14.83
N ARG A 76 21.32 12.54 13.88
CA ARG A 76 22.75 12.82 14.04
C ARG A 76 23.04 14.30 13.80
N ASP A 77 22.45 15.21 14.58
CA ASP A 77 22.94 16.60 14.69
C ASP A 77 22.24 17.32 15.86
N ALA A 78 22.50 16.87 17.09
CA ALA A 78 22.06 17.62 18.28
C ALA A 78 23.11 17.73 19.39
N PHE A 79 24.30 17.16 19.22
CA PHE A 79 25.42 17.31 20.16
C PHE A 79 26.75 17.22 19.41
N ASP A 80 27.08 18.27 18.67
CA ASP A 80 28.48 18.58 18.40
C ASP A 80 28.88 19.68 19.40
N PRO A 81 29.45 19.33 20.58
CA PRO A 81 29.94 20.33 21.49
C PRO A 81 31.17 20.94 20.83
N MET A 82 30.99 22.18 20.36
CA MET A 82 32.03 23.09 19.90
C MET A 82 33.27 22.96 20.80
N ILE A 83 34.30 22.25 20.31
CA ILE A 83 35.57 22.13 21.00
C ILE A 83 36.28 23.47 20.86
N SER A 84 36.56 24.07 22.03
CA SER A 84 37.31 25.30 22.25
C SER A 84 38.72 25.29 21.67
#